data_AF-A0A397TPB1-F1
#
_entry.id   AF-A0A397TPB1-F1
#
_cell.length_a   1.000
_cell.length_b   1.000
_cell.length_c   1.000
_cell.angle_alpha   90.00
_cell.angle_beta   90.00
_cell.angle_gamma   90.00
#
_symmetry.space_group_name_H-M   'P 1'
#
loop_
_entity.id
_entity.type
_entity.pdbx_description
1 polymer ?
#
loop_
_entity_poly.entity_id
_entity_poly.type
_entity_poly.pdbx_seq_one_letter_code
_entity_poly.pdbx_strand_id
1 'polypeptide(L)'
;PPHLNEIRRLRRNANIANFEGIKFSATLHDIDKFEESNPNYAINIFKPFYREAFGKIKVDIDPLHISERNYQVEHMIDLLYLTEGEESLNDRKNQNDIPEGLKTHYVYITDFERLMHKWNNHHDKKYFCRKCLRFPYSRLDLLQKHILTCPGPNKASQCLILPEEGKNYVKPKYIKNMLMKPYLITMDLEAKEIEADEKDKEENTIKEAEQIAVSYGYTIHCSDRTMQKPVINRESENIIKDLMENLQEDLEVILDKLREIAPCEKMTPELWLKYQTANKCWICEEKLHEAGYNKIRVFDPETKKYLGASHRKCHGKKLMIQDEEKNRVIDHDHITGKFRGPAHSGFNLKLRIDPETIKIPLLICNGSGYDFHHLMQEIAKVTDEKIVPIANNSEQYITFSVGQLQFIDSLKFSLPGLAKMAENLRDEKKGQTKTPEQLAKCFPIMSKFISPHLLSLLTRKGIFPYQWLTSKNKFKETQLPPRKDFNSDLDGVNYCEQGCESKECEHEKIYTITQKDYDFAHTVWKETACKTFGDYHDIYLKMDVLILADAFEAFRKASYSAFKLDPANYLTAPGLAWDACMKVTKVKLELFNEHQGDMHDFFTAMKRGGMSLARRRIARANIPGLEG
;
A
#
# COMPACT_ATOMS: atom_id res chain seq x y z
N PRO A 1 67.18 -19.68 2.55
CA PRO A 1 67.49 -18.23 2.52
C PRO A 1 66.49 -17.48 1.63
N PRO A 2 65.75 -16.48 2.15
CA PRO A 2 64.85 -15.70 1.31
C PRO A 2 65.68 -14.97 0.24
N HIS A 3 65.18 -14.95 -0.99
CA HIS A 3 65.90 -14.43 -2.14
C HIS A 3 66.29 -12.96 -1.86
N LEU A 4 67.59 -12.63 -1.90
CA LEU A 4 68.14 -11.28 -1.68
C LEU A 4 67.45 -10.18 -2.52
N ASN A 5 66.77 -10.57 -3.62
CA ASN A 5 65.99 -9.70 -4.49
C ASN A 5 64.62 -9.30 -3.89
N GLU A 6 63.97 -10.13 -3.07
CA GLU A 6 62.72 -9.77 -2.38
C GLU A 6 62.98 -8.79 -1.24
N ILE A 7 64.04 -9.00 -0.47
CA ILE A 7 64.46 -8.07 0.61
C ILE A 7 64.86 -6.71 0.02
N ARG A 8 65.51 -6.68 -1.15
CA ARG A 8 65.82 -5.44 -1.87
C ARG A 8 64.59 -4.73 -2.44
N ARG A 9 63.56 -5.47 -2.85
CA ARG A 9 62.30 -4.92 -3.37
C ARG A 9 61.43 -4.34 -2.23
N LEU A 10 61.37 -5.03 -1.09
CA LEU A 10 60.72 -4.53 0.14
C LEU A 10 61.44 -3.28 0.69
N ARG A 11 62.78 -3.26 0.70
CA ARG A 11 63.57 -2.08 1.13
C ARG A 11 63.46 -0.88 0.19
N ARG A 12 63.23 -1.07 -1.11
CA ARG A 12 63.00 0.05 -2.07
C ARG A 12 61.64 0.72 -1.90
N ASN A 13 60.65 0.01 -1.35
CA ASN A 13 59.31 0.54 -1.09
C ASN A 13 59.11 1.02 0.37
N ALA A 14 60.06 0.74 1.27
CA ALA A 14 60.01 1.15 2.68
C ALA A 14 60.07 2.68 2.90
N ASN A 15 60.30 3.47 1.84
CA ASN A 15 60.36 4.93 1.90
C ASN A 15 59.05 5.61 1.47
N ILE A 16 57.98 4.87 1.18
CA ILE A 16 56.71 5.42 0.64
C ILE A 16 55.59 5.44 1.70
N ALA A 17 55.61 4.51 2.65
CA ALA A 17 54.62 4.43 3.73
C ALA A 17 55.30 4.24 5.09
N ASN A 18 54.75 4.87 6.12
CA ASN A 18 55.18 4.78 7.50
C ASN A 18 54.64 3.51 8.16
N PHE A 19 55.54 2.60 8.55
CA PHE A 19 55.17 1.36 9.25
C PHE A 19 55.57 1.37 10.73
N GLU A 20 55.87 2.54 11.29
CA GLU A 20 56.23 2.68 12.70
C GLU A 20 55.10 2.20 13.62
N GLY A 21 55.43 1.35 14.60
CA GLY A 21 54.45 0.78 15.54
C GLY A 21 53.66 -0.44 15.02
N ILE A 22 53.88 -0.88 13.77
CA ILE A 22 53.25 -2.07 13.20
C ILE A 22 54.16 -3.29 13.39
N LYS A 23 53.64 -4.35 14.01
CA LYS A 23 54.34 -5.64 14.13
C LYS A 23 53.94 -6.54 12.96
N PHE A 24 54.91 -7.10 12.24
CA PHE A 24 54.64 -8.07 11.18
C PHE A 24 54.69 -9.51 11.73
N SER A 25 53.72 -10.38 11.44
CA SER A 25 52.52 -10.20 10.59
C SER A 25 51.48 -9.24 11.19
N ALA A 26 51.05 -8.25 10.40
CA ALA A 26 50.12 -7.21 10.83
C ALA A 26 48.74 -7.79 11.19
N THR A 27 48.15 -7.31 12.28
CA THR A 27 46.78 -7.66 12.68
C THR A 27 45.77 -6.68 12.06
N LEU A 28 44.47 -6.96 12.16
CA LEU A 28 43.43 -6.00 11.75
C LEU A 28 43.53 -4.67 12.51
N HIS A 29 43.99 -4.67 13.77
CA HIS A 29 44.23 -3.45 14.56
C HIS A 29 45.41 -2.62 14.06
N ASP A 30 46.42 -3.26 13.47
CA ASP A 30 47.56 -2.54 12.92
C ASP A 30 47.20 -1.81 11.62
N ILE A 31 46.06 -2.15 11.01
CA ILE A 31 45.53 -1.47 9.81
C ILE A 31 45.02 -0.08 10.16
N ASP A 32 44.25 0.06 11.24
CA ASP A 32 43.77 1.37 11.71
C ASP A 32 44.96 2.29 12.03
N LYS A 33 45.99 1.76 12.72
CA LYS A 33 47.24 2.50 12.99
C LYS A 33 48.03 2.87 11.74
N PHE A 34 48.09 1.95 10.77
CA PHE A 34 48.73 2.22 9.48
C PHE A 34 48.02 3.39 8.79
N GLU A 35 46.71 3.35 8.77
CA GLU A 35 45.84 4.35 8.19
C GLU A 35 45.99 5.73 8.86
N GLU A 36 46.09 5.77 10.19
CA GLU A 36 46.38 7.00 10.94
C GLU A 36 47.76 7.57 10.58
N SER A 37 48.77 6.72 10.46
CA SER A 37 50.15 7.11 10.15
C SER A 37 50.38 7.44 8.68
N ASN A 38 49.45 7.07 7.80
CA ASN A 38 49.53 7.22 6.35
C ASN A 38 48.24 7.81 5.77
N PRO A 39 48.03 9.13 5.87
CA PRO A 39 46.74 9.75 5.53
C PRO A 39 46.32 9.63 4.06
N ASN A 40 47.27 9.38 3.15
CA ASN A 40 47.00 9.20 1.72
C ASN A 40 46.62 7.77 1.33
N TYR A 41 46.51 6.85 2.30
CA TYR A 41 46.18 5.45 2.09
C TYR A 41 44.83 5.09 2.70
N ALA A 42 44.06 4.27 1.97
CA ALA A 42 42.84 3.62 2.45
C ALA A 42 42.94 2.12 2.17
N ILE A 43 42.78 1.32 3.21
CA ILE A 43 42.84 -0.14 3.16
C ILE A 43 41.42 -0.69 3.27
N ASN A 44 41.04 -1.52 2.30
CA ASN A 44 39.82 -2.31 2.35
C ASN A 44 40.21 -3.78 2.50
N ILE A 45 39.60 -4.47 3.44
CA ILE A 45 39.87 -5.87 3.73
C ILE A 45 38.59 -6.64 3.53
N PHE A 46 38.68 -7.67 2.70
CA PHE A 46 37.59 -8.57 2.38
C PHE A 46 37.92 -9.98 2.87
N LYS A 47 36.90 -10.81 3.09
CA LYS A 47 37.08 -12.23 3.42
C LYS A 47 36.23 -13.11 2.51
N PRO A 48 36.66 -14.34 2.17
CA PRO A 48 35.78 -15.30 1.53
C PRO A 48 34.63 -15.65 2.49
N PHE A 49 33.43 -15.73 1.95
CA PHE A 49 32.22 -16.17 2.63
C PHE A 49 31.64 -17.36 1.88
N TYR A 50 31.57 -18.50 2.55
CA TYR A 50 31.10 -19.75 1.96
C TYR A 50 29.60 -19.89 2.25
N ARG A 51 28.79 -19.87 1.19
CA ARG A 51 27.38 -20.24 1.28
C ARG A 51 27.20 -21.62 0.72
N GLU A 52 26.58 -22.49 1.50
CA GLU A 52 26.05 -23.74 1.00
C GLU A 52 24.64 -23.47 0.45
N ALA A 53 24.46 -23.71 -0.85
CA ALA A 53 23.16 -23.62 -1.50
C ALA A 53 23.07 -24.77 -2.51
N PHE A 54 21.97 -25.54 -2.49
CA PHE A 54 21.72 -26.62 -3.45
C PHE A 54 22.84 -27.70 -3.47
N GLY A 55 23.43 -28.04 -2.31
CA GLY A 55 24.54 -29.00 -2.20
C GLY A 55 25.86 -28.57 -2.89
N LYS A 56 25.97 -27.29 -3.28
CA LYS A 56 27.18 -26.69 -3.85
C LYS A 56 27.68 -25.59 -2.92
N ILE A 57 28.99 -25.62 -2.65
CA ILE A 57 29.66 -24.55 -1.93
C ILE A 57 29.91 -23.41 -2.92
N LYS A 58 29.23 -22.28 -2.71
CA LYS A 58 29.49 -21.03 -3.41
C LYS A 58 30.38 -20.16 -2.53
N VAL A 59 31.49 -19.67 -3.12
CA VAL A 59 32.39 -18.73 -2.46
C VAL A 59 32.04 -17.32 -2.91
N ASP A 60 31.47 -16.54 -2.01
CA ASP A 60 31.27 -15.10 -2.15
C ASP A 60 32.35 -14.34 -1.35
N ILE A 61 32.32 -13.01 -1.40
CA ILE A 61 33.27 -12.15 -0.69
C ILE A 61 32.48 -11.14 0.15
N ASP A 62 32.83 -11.07 1.44
CA ASP A 62 32.25 -10.12 2.38
C ASP A 62 33.27 -9.07 2.83
N PRO A 63 32.83 -7.82 3.10
CA PRO A 63 33.70 -6.79 3.63
C PRO A 63 33.97 -7.05 5.11
N LEU A 64 35.25 -7.14 5.47
CA LEU A 64 35.71 -7.30 6.85
C LEU A 64 36.06 -5.96 7.49
N HIS A 65 36.76 -5.10 6.76
CA HIS A 65 37.07 -3.73 7.13
C HIS A 65 37.03 -2.86 5.87
N ILE A 66 36.37 -1.72 5.92
CA ILE A 66 36.34 -0.76 4.81
C ILE A 66 36.73 0.59 5.38
N SER A 67 37.84 1.16 4.88
CA SER A 67 38.31 2.48 5.31
C SER A 67 37.21 3.53 5.17
N GLU A 68 37.05 4.39 6.18
CA GLU A 68 36.12 5.53 6.09
C GLU A 68 36.53 6.52 5.01
N ARG A 69 37.84 6.59 4.72
CA ARG A 69 38.46 7.44 3.69
C ARG A 69 38.45 6.80 2.30
N ASN A 70 37.76 5.67 2.13
CA ASN A 70 37.61 5.01 0.85
C ASN A 70 36.99 5.96 -0.19
N TYR A 71 37.62 6.03 -1.37
CA TYR A 71 37.37 6.97 -2.47
C TYR A 71 37.74 8.44 -2.22
N GLN A 72 38.38 8.76 -1.09
CA GLN A 72 38.77 10.13 -0.72
C GLN A 72 40.28 10.37 -0.75
N VAL A 73 41.07 9.31 -0.99
CA VAL A 73 42.54 9.33 -0.92
C VAL A 73 43.17 8.77 -2.19
N GLU A 74 44.45 9.07 -2.39
CA GLU A 74 45.21 8.73 -3.60
C GLU A 74 45.45 7.22 -3.75
N HIS A 75 45.74 6.54 -2.65
CA HIS A 75 46.13 5.12 -2.68
C HIS A 75 45.09 4.26 -1.97
N MET A 76 44.25 3.61 -2.77
CA MET A 76 43.30 2.61 -2.28
C MET A 76 43.88 1.20 -2.46
N ILE A 77 43.98 0.46 -1.36
CA ILE A 77 44.54 -0.89 -1.32
C ILE A 77 43.42 -1.86 -0.93
N ASP A 78 43.10 -2.78 -1.82
CA ASP A 78 42.14 -3.86 -1.57
C ASP A 78 42.91 -5.14 -1.19
N LEU A 79 42.59 -5.73 -0.03
CA LEU A 79 43.23 -6.94 0.51
C LEU A 79 42.17 -8.03 0.75
N LEU A 80 42.53 -9.28 0.48
CA LEU A 80 41.76 -10.46 0.84
C LEU A 80 42.42 -11.15 2.04
N TYR A 81 41.68 -11.31 3.13
CA TYR A 81 42.14 -11.93 4.36
C TYR A 81 41.77 -13.41 4.39
N LEU A 82 42.78 -14.27 4.45
CA LEU A 82 42.66 -15.73 4.47
C LEU A 82 43.12 -16.29 5.82
N THR A 83 42.41 -17.30 6.33
CA THR A 83 42.69 -17.94 7.61
C THR A 83 42.65 -19.46 7.48
N GLU A 84 43.68 -20.15 7.96
CA GLU A 84 43.79 -21.61 7.92
C GLU A 84 42.94 -22.24 9.04
N GLY A 85 41.90 -23.01 8.69
CA GLY A 85 41.18 -23.89 9.64
C GLY A 85 39.84 -23.40 10.21
N GLU A 86 39.42 -22.15 9.96
CA GLU A 86 38.12 -21.63 10.42
C GLU A 86 37.46 -20.73 9.36
N GLU A 87 36.62 -21.33 8.52
CA GLU A 87 35.84 -20.64 7.48
C GLU A 87 34.46 -20.14 7.99
N SER A 88 34.03 -20.57 9.18
CA SER A 88 32.69 -20.38 9.75
C SER A 88 32.56 -19.23 10.76
N LEU A 89 33.65 -18.52 11.10
CA LEU A 89 33.60 -17.36 11.99
C LEU A 89 33.02 -16.14 11.26
N ASN A 90 31.70 -16.01 11.36
CA ASN A 90 30.94 -14.95 10.70
C ASN A 90 31.14 -13.58 11.37
N ASP A 91 31.50 -13.53 12.66
CA ASP A 91 31.66 -12.29 13.42
C ASP A 91 33.11 -12.03 13.81
N ARG A 92 33.88 -11.47 12.87
CA ARG A 92 35.27 -11.02 13.09
C ARG A 92 35.34 -9.49 13.27
N LYS A 93 34.23 -8.86 13.67
CA LYS A 93 34.20 -7.43 13.99
C LYS A 93 34.95 -7.10 15.28
N ASN A 94 35.23 -8.10 16.12
CA ASN A 94 35.95 -7.95 17.37
C ASN A 94 37.44 -8.27 17.18
N GLN A 95 38.29 -7.32 17.55
CA GLN A 95 39.74 -7.31 17.32
C GLN A 95 40.53 -8.42 18.05
N ASN A 96 39.88 -9.15 18.96
CA ASN A 96 40.54 -10.03 19.93
C ASN A 96 40.24 -11.53 19.76
N ASP A 97 39.50 -11.94 18.71
CA ASP A 97 39.03 -13.34 18.55
C ASP A 97 39.85 -14.15 17.52
N ILE A 98 41.18 -13.95 17.42
CA ILE A 98 42.04 -14.89 16.70
C ILE A 98 42.66 -15.86 17.73
N PRO A 99 42.19 -17.12 17.81
CA PRO A 99 42.83 -18.15 18.63
C PRO A 99 44.34 -18.24 18.44
N GLU A 100 45.05 -18.40 19.55
CA GLU A 100 46.51 -18.55 19.59
C GLU A 100 46.92 -19.83 18.83
N GLY A 101 47.46 -19.67 17.62
CA GLY A 101 47.90 -20.78 16.74
C GLY A 101 47.34 -20.78 15.31
N LEU A 102 46.36 -19.92 14.98
CA LEU A 102 45.83 -19.80 13.62
C LEU A 102 46.79 -19.06 12.69
N LYS A 103 47.07 -19.63 11.51
CA LYS A 103 47.84 -18.93 10.47
C LYS A 103 46.92 -18.07 9.62
N THR A 104 47.27 -16.79 9.50
CA THR A 104 46.51 -15.81 8.72
C THR A 104 47.39 -15.15 7.67
N HIS A 105 46.79 -14.76 6.53
CA HIS A 105 47.53 -14.18 5.41
C HIS A 105 46.69 -13.15 4.67
N TYR A 106 47.30 -12.01 4.32
CA TYR A 106 46.71 -11.03 3.43
C TYR A 106 47.18 -11.25 1.99
N VAL A 107 46.24 -11.29 1.06
CA VAL A 107 46.50 -11.34 -0.37
C VAL A 107 46.11 -10.00 -0.99
N TYR A 108 47.02 -9.39 -1.74
CA TYR A 108 46.72 -8.15 -2.43
C TYR A 108 45.78 -8.40 -3.63
N ILE A 109 44.66 -7.67 -3.68
CA ILE A 109 43.72 -7.71 -4.79
C ILE A 109 44.17 -6.68 -5.83
N THR A 110 44.66 -7.16 -6.97
CA THR A 110 45.17 -6.31 -8.05
C THR A 110 44.06 -5.72 -8.94
N ASP A 111 42.93 -6.42 -9.05
CA ASP A 111 41.75 -6.00 -9.82
C ASP A 111 40.50 -6.54 -9.12
N PHE A 112 39.79 -5.64 -8.43
CA PHE A 112 38.61 -5.99 -7.64
C PHE A 112 37.44 -6.38 -8.53
N GLU A 113 37.24 -5.68 -9.65
CA GLU A 113 36.16 -5.95 -10.60
C GLU A 113 36.30 -7.36 -11.20
N ARG A 114 37.52 -7.76 -11.53
CA ARG A 114 37.82 -9.10 -12.05
C ARG A 114 37.58 -10.19 -11.00
N LEU A 115 37.91 -9.93 -9.73
CA LEU A 115 37.63 -10.85 -8.63
C LEU A 115 36.11 -11.06 -8.47
N MET A 116 35.32 -9.99 -8.62
CA MET A 116 33.86 -10.00 -8.47
C MET A 116 33.10 -10.45 -9.73
N HIS A 117 33.78 -10.83 -10.82
CA HIS A 117 33.16 -11.20 -12.09
C HIS A 117 32.16 -12.37 -11.96
N LYS A 118 32.36 -13.30 -11.01
CA LYS A 118 31.48 -14.46 -10.81
C LYS A 118 30.12 -14.12 -10.17
N TRP A 119 29.89 -12.86 -9.75
CA TRP A 119 28.63 -12.45 -9.11
C TRP A 119 27.47 -12.19 -10.07
N ASN A 120 27.69 -12.18 -11.38
CA ASN A 120 26.62 -12.09 -12.36
C ASN A 120 26.89 -12.95 -13.60
N ASN A 121 25.83 -13.33 -14.31
CA ASN A 121 25.90 -14.12 -15.55
C ASN A 121 26.18 -13.28 -16.80
N HIS A 122 26.55 -11.99 -16.65
CA HIS A 122 26.78 -11.08 -17.77
C HIS A 122 28.27 -10.92 -18.05
N HIS A 123 28.65 -10.98 -19.34
CA HIS A 123 30.05 -10.96 -19.77
C HIS A 123 30.68 -9.55 -19.91
N ASP A 124 29.91 -8.50 -19.63
CA ASP A 124 30.38 -7.11 -19.72
C ASP A 124 31.06 -6.63 -18.43
N LYS A 125 32.04 -5.73 -18.56
CA LYS A 125 32.70 -5.09 -17.40
C LYS A 125 31.67 -4.39 -16.53
N LYS A 126 31.65 -4.74 -15.24
CA LYS A 126 30.82 -4.11 -14.22
C LYS A 126 31.67 -3.42 -13.16
N TYR A 127 31.09 -2.43 -12.49
CA TYR A 127 31.74 -1.63 -11.47
C TYR A 127 31.06 -1.86 -10.12
N PHE A 128 31.85 -2.10 -9.07
CA PHE A 128 31.33 -2.42 -7.73
C PHE A 128 31.72 -1.34 -6.73
N CYS A 129 30.77 -0.93 -5.89
CA CYS A 129 31.06 -0.07 -4.75
C CYS A 129 31.63 -0.90 -3.60
N ARG A 130 32.86 -0.61 -3.17
CA ARG A 130 33.54 -1.29 -2.06
C ARG A 130 32.83 -1.08 -0.72
N LYS A 131 32.06 0.01 -0.59
CA LYS A 131 31.28 0.34 0.62
C LYS A 131 30.01 -0.50 0.77
N CYS A 132 29.20 -0.71 -0.28
CA CYS A 132 27.90 -1.38 -0.13
C CYS A 132 27.83 -2.81 -0.67
N LEU A 133 28.65 -3.15 -1.68
CA LEU A 133 28.67 -4.46 -2.35
C LEU A 133 27.28 -5.02 -2.74
N ARG A 134 26.24 -4.19 -2.95
CA ARG A 134 24.87 -4.68 -3.20
C ARG A 134 24.62 -5.03 -4.66
N PHE A 135 24.88 -4.10 -5.60
CA PHE A 135 24.63 -4.31 -7.02
C PHE A 135 25.75 -3.74 -7.90
N PRO A 136 26.12 -4.44 -8.99
CA PRO A 136 27.06 -3.93 -9.98
C PRO A 136 26.46 -2.80 -10.82
N TYR A 137 27.26 -1.76 -11.07
CA TYR A 137 26.94 -0.70 -12.01
C TYR A 137 27.44 -1.06 -13.41
N SER A 138 26.62 -0.81 -14.43
CA SER A 138 26.99 -1.04 -15.84
C SER A 138 27.96 0.02 -16.39
N ARG A 139 28.06 1.19 -15.74
CA ARG A 139 28.91 2.31 -16.16
C ARG A 139 29.59 2.95 -14.95
N LEU A 140 30.80 3.47 -15.18
CA LEU A 140 31.61 4.09 -14.13
C LEU A 140 30.98 5.37 -13.57
N ASP A 141 30.32 6.18 -14.40
CA ASP A 141 29.66 7.43 -13.99
C ASP A 141 28.53 7.18 -12.97
N LEU A 142 27.82 6.06 -13.11
CA LEU A 142 26.77 5.65 -12.18
C LEU A 142 27.36 5.25 -10.82
N LEU A 143 28.48 4.52 -10.81
CA LEU A 143 29.19 4.21 -9.58
C LEU A 143 29.69 5.49 -8.90
N GLN A 144 30.28 6.42 -9.65
CA GLN A 144 30.77 7.70 -9.11
C GLN A 144 29.64 8.52 -8.46
N LYS A 145 28.47 8.62 -9.12
CA LYS A 145 27.28 9.26 -8.53
C LYS A 145 26.83 8.56 -7.25
N HIS A 146 26.85 7.22 -7.24
CA HIS A 146 26.48 6.44 -6.06
C HIS A 146 27.45 6.63 -4.89
N ILE A 147 28.76 6.66 -5.13
CA ILE A 147 29.79 6.78 -4.09
C ILE A 147 29.54 8.01 -3.20
N LEU A 148 29.10 9.13 -3.81
CA LEU A 148 28.79 10.38 -3.10
C LEU A 148 27.68 10.23 -2.06
N THR A 149 26.75 9.30 -2.26
CA THR A 149 25.57 9.11 -1.40
C THR A 149 25.52 7.72 -0.78
N CYS A 150 26.61 6.95 -0.84
CA CYS A 150 26.63 5.55 -0.40
C CYS A 150 26.83 5.46 1.12
N PRO A 151 25.84 4.97 1.90
CA PRO A 151 25.93 4.93 3.36
C PRO A 151 26.61 3.66 3.91
N GLY A 152 27.06 2.73 3.04
CA GLY A 152 27.66 1.45 3.42
C GLY A 152 26.67 0.28 3.55
N PRO A 153 27.11 -0.92 3.99
CA PRO A 153 26.30 -2.14 3.96
C PRO A 153 25.23 -2.15 5.07
N ASN A 154 25.53 -1.54 6.22
CA ASN A 154 24.75 -1.59 7.47
C ASN A 154 23.79 -0.40 7.67
N LYS A 155 23.78 0.56 6.75
CA LYS A 155 22.85 1.69 6.76
C LYS A 155 22.05 1.61 5.47
N ALA A 156 20.92 0.90 5.48
CA ALA A 156 20.08 0.82 4.29
C ALA A 156 19.68 2.24 3.84
N SER A 157 20.13 2.69 2.67
CA SER A 157 19.68 3.96 2.09
C SER A 157 18.37 3.73 1.37
N GLN A 158 17.26 4.10 2.00
CA GLN A 158 16.33 4.91 1.22
C GLN A 158 17.05 6.21 0.90
N CYS A 159 17.01 6.66 -0.36
CA CYS A 159 17.50 7.98 -0.72
C CYS A 159 16.62 8.99 0.04
N LEU A 160 17.16 9.57 1.12
CA LEU A 160 16.50 10.60 1.88
C LEU A 160 16.58 11.91 1.09
N ILE A 161 15.49 12.27 0.43
CA ILE A 161 15.34 13.56 -0.23
C ILE A 161 14.56 14.46 0.71
N LEU A 162 15.27 15.35 1.40
CA LEU A 162 14.66 16.39 2.22
C LEU A 162 14.27 17.60 1.34
N PRO A 163 13.20 18.33 1.68
CA PRO A 163 12.81 19.54 0.97
C PRO A 163 13.88 20.65 1.07
N GLU A 164 13.96 21.48 0.03
CA GLU A 164 14.76 22.72 0.05
C GLU A 164 14.29 23.65 1.18
N GLU A 165 15.22 24.47 1.70
CA GLU A 165 14.92 25.49 2.70
C GLU A 165 13.82 26.46 2.18
N GLY A 166 12.83 26.75 3.04
CA GLY A 166 11.68 27.59 2.68
C GLY A 166 10.56 26.86 1.90
N LYS A 167 10.80 25.63 1.43
CA LYS A 167 9.77 24.74 0.83
C LYS A 167 9.40 23.56 1.73
N ASN A 168 9.90 23.54 2.96
CA ASN A 168 9.76 22.47 3.94
C ASN A 168 8.41 22.48 4.69
N TYR A 169 7.41 23.23 4.24
CA TYR A 169 6.07 23.24 4.86
C TYR A 169 5.11 22.27 4.16
N VAL A 170 4.41 21.46 4.96
CA VAL A 170 3.36 20.57 4.46
C VAL A 170 2.19 21.41 3.94
N LYS A 171 1.90 21.31 2.64
CA LYS A 171 0.74 21.95 2.01
C LYS A 171 -0.52 21.09 2.22
N PRO A 172 -1.67 21.70 2.58
CA PRO A 172 -2.92 20.95 2.70
C PRO A 172 -3.37 20.43 1.33
N LYS A 173 -3.34 19.11 1.15
CA LYS A 173 -3.75 18.41 -0.09
C LYS A 173 -5.21 17.90 -0.03
N TYR A 174 -5.85 18.03 1.13
CA TYR A 174 -7.17 17.44 1.41
C TYR A 174 -8.35 18.13 0.70
N ILE A 175 -8.17 19.30 0.10
CA ILE A 175 -9.28 20.09 -0.45
C ILE A 175 -10.04 19.30 -1.52
N LYS A 176 -9.31 18.75 -2.50
CA LYS A 176 -9.91 17.88 -3.52
C LYS A 176 -10.61 16.64 -2.93
N ASN A 177 -10.14 16.17 -1.76
CA ASN A 177 -10.68 15.01 -1.06
C ASN A 177 -11.94 15.33 -0.25
N MET A 178 -12.36 16.61 -0.20
CA MET A 178 -13.65 17.05 0.34
C MET A 178 -14.79 16.79 -0.63
N LEU A 179 -14.51 16.52 -1.91
CA LEU A 179 -15.55 16.09 -2.83
C LEU A 179 -15.95 14.66 -2.54
N MET A 180 -17.25 14.43 -2.41
CA MET A 180 -17.78 13.07 -2.49
C MET A 180 -17.51 12.53 -3.89
N LYS A 181 -16.83 11.38 -3.99
CA LYS A 181 -16.65 10.67 -5.25
C LYS A 181 -18.03 10.36 -5.85
N PRO A 182 -18.25 10.73 -7.11
CA PRO A 182 -19.56 10.58 -7.74
C PRO A 182 -19.91 9.11 -7.97
N TYR A 183 -18.91 8.30 -8.31
CA TYR A 183 -19.04 6.87 -8.58
C TYR A 183 -18.04 6.08 -7.73
N LEU A 184 -18.46 4.87 -7.35
CA LEU A 184 -17.69 3.88 -6.62
C LEU A 184 -18.10 2.50 -7.14
N ILE A 185 -17.15 1.60 -7.32
CA ILE A 185 -17.41 0.22 -7.71
C ILE A 185 -17.06 -0.66 -6.51
N THR A 186 -17.91 -1.63 -6.17
CA THR A 186 -17.52 -2.73 -5.27
C THR A 186 -17.48 -4.01 -6.07
N MET A 187 -16.46 -4.83 -5.82
CA MET A 187 -16.20 -6.04 -6.57
C MET A 187 -15.72 -7.15 -5.64
N ASP A 188 -15.98 -8.37 -6.06
CA ASP A 188 -15.49 -9.59 -5.44
C ASP A 188 -15.24 -10.66 -6.50
N LEU A 189 -14.32 -11.58 -6.23
CA LEU A 189 -13.93 -12.67 -7.13
C LEU A 189 -13.98 -13.99 -6.38
N GLU A 190 -14.41 -15.04 -7.07
CA GLU A 190 -14.27 -16.39 -6.55
C GLU A 190 -13.32 -17.18 -7.44
N ALA A 191 -12.50 -18.00 -6.79
CA ALA A 191 -11.52 -18.84 -7.44
C ALA A 191 -11.78 -20.31 -7.10
N LYS A 192 -11.48 -21.17 -8.07
CA LYS A 192 -11.34 -22.60 -7.81
C LYS A 192 -9.93 -22.90 -7.33
N GLU A 193 -9.82 -23.93 -6.51
CA GLU A 193 -8.53 -24.46 -6.06
C GLU A 193 -8.15 -25.67 -6.92
N ILE A 194 -6.90 -25.69 -7.38
CA ILE A 194 -6.29 -26.80 -8.13
C ILE A 194 -5.02 -27.20 -7.38
N GLU A 195 -4.91 -28.47 -7.02
CA GLU A 195 -3.70 -29.01 -6.42
C GLU A 195 -2.51 -28.80 -7.37
N ALA A 196 -1.40 -28.30 -6.84
CA ALA A 196 -0.21 -28.07 -7.65
C ALA A 196 0.48 -29.40 -8.01
N ASP A 197 1.02 -29.49 -9.23
CA ASP A 197 1.77 -30.67 -9.68
C ASP A 197 3.03 -30.88 -8.83
N GLU A 198 3.43 -32.14 -8.61
CA GLU A 198 4.64 -32.47 -7.82
C GLU A 198 5.95 -31.81 -8.33
N LYS A 199 5.95 -31.32 -9.58
CA LYS A 199 7.08 -30.65 -10.23
C LYS A 199 7.26 -29.19 -9.81
N ASP A 200 6.28 -28.58 -9.15
CA ASP A 200 6.31 -27.20 -8.65
C ASP A 200 6.95 -27.09 -7.24
N LYS A 201 7.59 -28.16 -6.77
CA LYS A 201 8.37 -28.18 -5.53
C LYS A 201 9.72 -27.49 -5.76
N GLU A 202 9.78 -26.17 -5.55
CA GLU A 202 11.07 -25.50 -5.36
C GLU A 202 11.67 -25.93 -4.01
N GLU A 203 13.00 -26.03 -3.92
CA GLU A 203 13.69 -26.67 -2.79
C GLU A 203 13.40 -26.05 -1.39
N ASN A 204 12.83 -24.84 -1.32
CA ASN A 204 12.49 -24.15 -0.07
C ASN A 204 11.01 -23.73 0.06
N THR A 205 10.16 -23.99 -0.94
CA THR A 205 8.75 -23.61 -0.91
C THR A 205 7.92 -24.63 -1.67
N ILE A 206 6.94 -25.20 -0.99
CA ILE A 206 6.01 -26.16 -1.59
C ILE A 206 4.77 -25.35 -1.98
N LYS A 207 4.54 -25.19 -3.29
CA LYS A 207 3.24 -24.73 -3.79
C LYS A 207 2.27 -25.90 -3.59
N GLU A 208 1.30 -25.74 -2.68
CA GLU A 208 0.32 -26.80 -2.39
C GLU A 208 -0.88 -26.73 -3.33
N ALA A 209 -1.31 -25.52 -3.68
CA ALA A 209 -2.42 -25.29 -4.59
C ALA A 209 -2.25 -24.01 -5.42
N GLU A 210 -2.89 -24.00 -6.58
CA GLU A 210 -3.08 -22.85 -7.45
C GLU A 210 -4.55 -22.45 -7.46
N GLN A 211 -4.80 -21.14 -7.39
CA GLN A 211 -6.15 -20.61 -7.44
C GLN A 211 -6.39 -19.92 -8.77
N ILE A 212 -7.50 -20.26 -9.42
CA ILE A 212 -7.90 -19.69 -10.71
C ILE A 212 -9.28 -19.06 -10.58
N ALA A 213 -9.41 -17.79 -10.93
CA ALA A 213 -10.68 -17.08 -10.93
C ALA A 213 -11.73 -17.82 -11.80
N VAL A 214 -12.89 -18.12 -11.23
CA VAL A 214 -14.01 -18.81 -11.89
C VAL A 214 -15.24 -17.96 -12.03
N SER A 215 -15.34 -16.89 -11.26
CA SER A 215 -16.41 -15.91 -11.40
C SER A 215 -16.02 -14.57 -10.78
N TYR A 216 -16.78 -13.54 -11.16
CA TYR A 216 -16.68 -12.22 -10.57
C TYR A 216 -18.08 -11.65 -10.32
N GLY A 217 -18.15 -10.76 -9.36
CA GLY A 217 -19.31 -9.91 -9.14
C GLY A 217 -18.87 -8.47 -8.94
N TYR A 218 -19.61 -7.51 -9.49
CA TYR A 218 -19.45 -6.11 -9.12
C TYR A 218 -20.74 -5.32 -9.19
N THR A 219 -20.75 -4.16 -8.54
CA THR A 219 -21.86 -3.21 -8.62
C THR A 219 -21.36 -1.78 -8.53
N ILE A 220 -22.02 -0.89 -9.27
CA ILE A 220 -21.66 0.52 -9.38
C ILE A 220 -22.62 1.38 -8.56
N HIS A 221 -22.05 2.17 -7.67
CA HIS A 221 -22.74 3.06 -6.75
C HIS A 221 -22.56 4.50 -7.20
N CYS A 222 -23.66 5.19 -7.48
CA CYS A 222 -23.65 6.64 -7.73
C CYS A 222 -24.07 7.41 -6.47
N SER A 223 -23.44 8.57 -6.26
CA SER A 223 -23.71 9.52 -5.18
C SER A 223 -25.14 10.07 -5.17
N ASP A 224 -25.83 10.08 -6.32
CA ASP A 224 -27.23 10.49 -6.45
C ASP A 224 -28.23 9.35 -6.11
N ARG A 225 -27.72 8.20 -5.67
CA ARG A 225 -28.44 6.97 -5.34
C ARG A 225 -29.09 6.25 -6.53
N THR A 226 -28.79 6.66 -7.76
CA THR A 226 -29.03 5.83 -8.94
C THR A 226 -28.01 4.69 -8.94
N MET A 227 -28.47 3.49 -9.28
CA MET A 227 -27.64 2.29 -9.19
C MET A 227 -27.89 1.38 -10.38
N GLN A 228 -26.81 0.83 -10.92
CA GLN A 228 -26.92 -0.28 -11.86
C GLN A 228 -27.15 -1.58 -11.08
N LYS A 229 -27.82 -2.54 -11.74
CA LYS A 229 -27.98 -3.88 -11.19
C LYS A 229 -26.58 -4.51 -11.02
N PRO A 230 -26.35 -5.28 -9.93
CA PRO A 230 -25.11 -6.03 -9.81
C PRO A 230 -24.88 -6.93 -11.02
N VAL A 231 -23.67 -6.89 -11.55
CA VAL A 231 -23.20 -7.77 -12.62
C VAL A 231 -22.54 -8.97 -11.95
N ILE A 232 -22.96 -10.18 -12.33
CA ILE A 232 -22.41 -11.45 -11.85
C ILE A 232 -22.12 -12.30 -13.09
N ASN A 233 -20.90 -12.80 -13.23
CA ASN A 233 -20.55 -13.69 -14.33
C ASN A 233 -19.65 -14.83 -13.84
N ARG A 234 -20.00 -16.05 -14.25
CA ARG A 234 -19.24 -17.29 -14.04
C ARG A 234 -19.09 -18.15 -15.30
N GLU A 235 -19.74 -17.75 -16.39
CA GLU A 235 -19.85 -18.54 -17.62
C GLU A 235 -18.65 -18.30 -18.55
N SER A 236 -18.05 -17.11 -18.52
CA SER A 236 -16.95 -16.76 -19.43
C SER A 236 -15.71 -17.65 -19.24
N GLU A 237 -15.08 -18.03 -20.36
CA GLU A 237 -13.87 -18.88 -20.33
C GLU A 237 -12.69 -18.17 -19.65
N ASN A 238 -12.51 -16.88 -19.95
CA ASN A 238 -11.54 -16.02 -19.28
C ASN A 238 -12.28 -14.97 -18.45
N ILE A 239 -12.39 -15.25 -17.15
CA ILE A 239 -13.13 -14.44 -16.16
C ILE A 239 -12.53 -13.06 -15.99
N ILE A 240 -11.18 -12.95 -15.96
CA ILE A 240 -10.52 -11.65 -15.76
C ILE A 240 -10.62 -10.78 -17.01
N LYS A 241 -10.49 -11.38 -18.21
CA LYS A 241 -10.68 -10.65 -19.46
C LYS A 241 -12.10 -10.07 -19.55
N ASP A 242 -13.10 -10.92 -19.33
CA ASP A 242 -14.51 -10.51 -19.37
C ASP A 242 -14.83 -9.45 -18.31
N LEU A 243 -14.29 -9.58 -17.09
CA LEU A 243 -14.38 -8.55 -16.05
C LEU A 243 -13.81 -7.21 -16.54
N MET A 244 -12.61 -7.23 -17.12
CA MET A 244 -11.96 -5.99 -17.56
C MET A 244 -12.69 -5.34 -18.73
N GLU A 245 -13.20 -6.11 -19.69
CA GLU A 245 -14.02 -5.60 -20.79
C GLU A 245 -15.29 -4.91 -20.25
N ASN A 246 -16.04 -5.57 -19.36
CA ASN A 246 -17.24 -4.99 -18.75
C ASN A 246 -16.94 -3.74 -17.90
N LEU A 247 -15.86 -3.75 -17.10
CA LEU A 247 -15.44 -2.59 -16.32
C LEU A 247 -15.02 -1.40 -17.18
N GLN A 248 -14.43 -1.64 -18.35
CA GLN A 248 -14.06 -0.56 -19.28
C GLN A 248 -15.30 0.02 -19.97
N GLU A 249 -16.23 -0.81 -20.43
CA GLU A 249 -17.51 -0.34 -20.98
C GLU A 249 -18.29 0.50 -19.96
N ASP A 250 -18.40 0.02 -18.72
CA ASP A 250 -19.05 0.78 -17.65
C ASP A 250 -18.28 2.06 -17.30
N LEU A 251 -16.94 2.04 -17.36
CA LEU A 251 -16.13 3.24 -17.14
C LEU A 251 -16.43 4.30 -18.21
N GLU A 252 -16.49 3.94 -19.48
CA GLU A 252 -16.84 4.87 -20.57
C GLU A 252 -18.20 5.53 -20.31
N VAL A 253 -19.21 4.74 -19.93
CA VAL A 253 -20.55 5.24 -19.58
C VAL A 253 -20.50 6.17 -18.37
N ILE A 254 -19.68 5.87 -17.36
CA ILE A 254 -19.47 6.74 -16.20
C ILE A 254 -18.84 8.07 -16.64
N LEU A 255 -17.79 8.02 -17.47
CA LEU A 255 -17.07 9.20 -17.92
C LEU A 255 -17.95 10.12 -18.77
N ASP A 256 -18.78 9.56 -19.65
CA ASP A 256 -19.75 10.34 -20.43
C ASP A 256 -20.75 11.06 -19.53
N LYS A 257 -21.30 10.37 -18.52
CA LYS A 257 -22.17 11.02 -17.52
C LYS A 257 -21.45 12.09 -16.72
N LEU A 258 -20.15 11.93 -16.44
CA LEU A 258 -19.37 12.94 -15.71
C LEU A 258 -19.05 14.18 -16.57
N ARG A 259 -19.06 14.05 -17.91
CA ARG A 259 -18.93 15.20 -18.83
C ARG A 259 -20.19 16.07 -18.84
N GLU A 260 -21.35 15.50 -18.50
CA GLU A 260 -22.62 16.22 -18.34
C GLU A 260 -22.69 16.93 -16.98
N ILE A 261 -22.15 18.15 -16.90
CA ILE A 261 -22.17 18.93 -15.66
C ILE A 261 -23.59 19.46 -15.39
N ALA A 262 -24.16 19.06 -14.25
CA ALA A 262 -25.44 19.58 -13.78
C ALA A 262 -25.33 21.10 -13.52
N PRO A 263 -26.26 21.92 -14.07
CA PRO A 263 -26.30 23.33 -13.75
C PRO A 263 -26.64 23.54 -12.28
N CYS A 264 -26.13 24.62 -11.69
CA CYS A 264 -26.49 25.01 -10.33
C CYS A 264 -28.02 25.10 -10.21
N GLU A 265 -28.56 24.55 -9.12
CA GLU A 265 -29.97 24.61 -8.81
C GLU A 265 -30.43 26.07 -8.76
N LYS A 266 -31.72 26.29 -9.05
CA LYS A 266 -32.30 27.63 -8.99
C LYS A 266 -32.16 28.15 -7.57
N MET A 267 -31.34 29.18 -7.42
CA MET A 267 -31.12 29.85 -6.14
C MET A 267 -32.43 30.46 -5.63
N THR A 268 -33.01 29.83 -4.61
CA THR A 268 -34.20 30.34 -3.90
C THR A 268 -33.85 31.58 -3.09
N PRO A 269 -34.83 32.40 -2.67
CA PRO A 269 -34.57 33.54 -1.79
C PRO A 269 -33.80 33.18 -0.51
N GLU A 270 -34.07 32.00 0.06
CA GLU A 270 -33.36 31.47 1.24
C GLU A 270 -31.89 31.16 0.95
N LEU A 271 -31.59 30.51 -0.17
CA LEU A 271 -30.22 30.22 -0.59
C LEU A 271 -29.43 31.50 -0.92
N TRP A 272 -30.09 32.48 -1.55
CA TRP A 272 -29.50 33.80 -1.78
C TRP A 272 -29.16 34.51 -0.48
N LEU A 273 -30.07 34.48 0.50
CA LEU A 273 -29.81 35.06 1.82
C LEU A 273 -28.59 34.37 2.47
N LYS A 274 -28.53 33.03 2.43
CA LYS A 274 -27.39 32.26 2.95
C LYS A 274 -26.07 32.63 2.25
N TYR A 275 -26.09 32.81 0.94
CA TYR A 275 -24.92 33.22 0.16
C TYR A 275 -24.45 34.65 0.50
N GLN A 276 -25.39 35.60 0.60
CA GLN A 276 -25.08 37.02 0.82
C GLN A 276 -24.59 37.29 2.24
N THR A 277 -25.18 36.63 3.24
CA THR A 277 -24.85 36.79 4.66
C THR A 277 -23.58 36.05 5.08
N ALA A 278 -23.10 35.10 4.26
CA ALA A 278 -21.89 34.36 4.57
C ALA A 278 -20.62 35.22 4.49
N ASN A 279 -19.87 35.22 5.59
CA ASN A 279 -18.59 35.92 5.74
C ASN A 279 -17.38 34.99 5.60
N LYS A 280 -17.59 33.68 5.52
CA LYS A 280 -16.54 32.64 5.46
C LYS A 280 -16.76 31.70 4.29
N CYS A 281 -15.67 31.27 3.69
CA CYS A 281 -15.65 30.28 2.62
C CYS A 281 -16.03 28.92 3.19
N TRP A 282 -16.96 28.22 2.57
CA TRP A 282 -17.39 26.91 3.09
C TRP A 282 -16.30 25.83 2.96
N ILE A 283 -15.29 26.04 2.11
CA ILE A 283 -14.21 25.07 1.83
C ILE A 283 -13.03 25.25 2.80
N CYS A 284 -12.46 26.45 2.85
CA CYS A 284 -11.26 26.73 3.66
C CYS A 284 -11.57 27.41 5.00
N GLU A 285 -12.82 27.83 5.22
CA GLU A 285 -13.31 28.51 6.43
C GLU A 285 -12.69 29.90 6.71
N GLU A 286 -11.86 30.40 5.80
CA GLU A 286 -11.30 31.74 5.84
C GLU A 286 -12.31 32.80 5.38
N LYS A 287 -12.05 34.07 5.71
CA LYS A 287 -12.93 35.19 5.34
C LYS A 287 -13.12 35.28 3.83
N LEU A 288 -14.37 35.40 3.40
CA LEU A 288 -14.69 35.73 2.01
C LEU A 288 -14.44 37.20 1.80
N HIS A 289 -13.68 37.52 0.76
CA HIS A 289 -13.65 38.88 0.25
C HIS A 289 -14.95 39.12 -0.51
N GLU A 290 -15.61 40.25 -0.25
CA GLU A 290 -16.63 40.70 -1.18
C GLU A 290 -15.98 40.78 -2.55
N ALA A 291 -16.57 40.07 -3.52
CA ALA A 291 -16.16 40.18 -4.90
C ALA A 291 -16.14 41.67 -5.21
N GLY A 292 -14.96 42.26 -5.41
CA GLY A 292 -14.84 43.63 -5.85
C GLY A 292 -15.56 43.67 -7.18
N TYR A 293 -16.83 44.09 -7.18
CA TYR A 293 -17.70 43.88 -8.32
C TYR A 293 -17.04 44.54 -9.52
N ASN A 294 -16.62 43.71 -10.47
CA ASN A 294 -16.23 44.15 -11.80
C ASN A 294 -17.43 44.78 -12.55
N LYS A 295 -18.58 45.01 -11.92
CA LYS A 295 -19.75 45.69 -12.49
C LYS A 295 -19.73 47.16 -12.08
N ILE A 296 -19.74 48.06 -13.06
CA ILE A 296 -20.00 49.48 -12.85
C ILE A 296 -21.39 49.82 -13.38
N ARG A 297 -22.01 50.81 -12.73
CA ARG A 297 -23.22 51.44 -13.25
C ARG A 297 -22.81 52.34 -14.41
N VAL A 298 -23.36 52.07 -15.58
CA VAL A 298 -23.13 52.86 -16.78
C VAL A 298 -24.22 53.92 -16.86
N PHE A 299 -23.78 55.16 -16.98
CA PHE A 299 -24.67 56.30 -17.18
C PHE A 299 -24.33 56.93 -18.53
N ASP A 300 -25.37 57.41 -19.19
CA ASP A 300 -25.22 58.21 -20.40
C ASP A 300 -24.37 59.46 -20.09
N PRO A 301 -23.29 59.74 -20.85
CA PRO A 301 -22.36 60.82 -20.52
C PRO A 301 -22.98 62.22 -20.55
N GLU A 302 -23.98 62.43 -21.40
CA GLU A 302 -24.59 63.74 -21.63
C GLU A 302 -25.85 63.93 -20.79
N THR A 303 -26.71 62.90 -20.74
CA THR A 303 -28.00 62.97 -20.06
C THR A 303 -27.96 62.49 -18.61
N LYS A 304 -26.85 61.88 -18.18
CA LYS A 304 -26.66 61.24 -16.85
C LYS A 304 -27.71 60.17 -16.51
N LYS A 305 -28.46 59.68 -17.50
CA LYS A 305 -29.49 58.65 -17.30
C LYS A 305 -28.83 57.28 -17.11
N TYR A 306 -29.35 56.47 -16.19
CA TYR A 306 -28.82 55.12 -15.95
C TYR A 306 -29.13 54.21 -17.15
N LEU A 307 -28.10 53.64 -17.77
CA LEU A 307 -28.20 52.79 -18.96
C LEU A 307 -28.11 51.29 -18.63
N GLY A 308 -27.63 50.93 -17.44
CA GLY A 308 -27.51 49.54 -17.00
C GLY A 308 -26.21 49.25 -16.26
N ALA A 309 -25.94 47.97 -16.00
CA ALA A 309 -24.69 47.52 -15.39
C ALA A 309 -23.78 46.87 -16.44
N SER A 310 -22.52 47.27 -16.52
CA SER A 310 -21.52 46.69 -17.43
C SER A 310 -20.29 46.21 -16.68
N HIS A 311 -19.59 45.22 -17.22
CA HIS A 311 -18.29 44.84 -16.68
C HIS A 311 -17.27 45.97 -16.91
N ARG A 312 -16.41 46.31 -15.93
CA ARG A 312 -15.33 47.31 -16.05
C ARG A 312 -14.47 47.07 -17.29
N LYS A 313 -14.24 45.80 -17.65
CA LYS A 313 -13.53 45.37 -18.86
C LYS A 313 -14.19 45.83 -20.18
N CYS A 314 -15.51 45.94 -20.20
CA CYS A 314 -16.30 46.31 -21.38
C CYS A 314 -16.52 47.83 -21.50
N HIS A 315 -16.22 48.61 -20.46
CA HIS A 315 -16.46 50.06 -20.39
C HIS A 315 -15.16 50.90 -20.42
N GLY A 316 -14.08 50.38 -21.01
CA GLY A 316 -13.02 51.25 -21.55
C GLY A 316 -11.74 51.47 -20.74
N LYS A 317 -11.38 50.65 -19.73
CA LYS A 317 -9.98 50.63 -19.22
C LYS A 317 -9.45 49.20 -19.04
N LYS A 318 -8.37 48.90 -19.78
CA LYS A 318 -7.53 47.69 -19.69
C LYS A 318 -6.74 47.64 -18.37
N LEU A 319 -7.41 47.42 -17.25
CA LEU A 319 -6.74 46.93 -16.05
C LEU A 319 -7.37 45.59 -15.69
N MET A 320 -6.65 44.51 -15.98
CA MET A 320 -6.95 43.21 -15.42
C MET A 320 -6.79 43.35 -13.91
N ILE A 321 -7.90 43.40 -13.16
CA ILE A 321 -7.84 42.99 -11.76
C ILE A 321 -7.60 41.49 -11.85
N GLN A 322 -6.38 41.04 -11.56
CA GLN A 322 -6.10 39.62 -11.41
C GLN A 322 -7.14 39.08 -10.42
N ASP A 323 -7.90 38.07 -10.83
CA ASP A 323 -8.71 37.31 -9.89
C ASP A 323 -7.70 36.67 -8.93
N GLU A 324 -7.51 37.23 -7.74
CA GLU A 324 -6.55 36.74 -6.75
C GLU A 324 -6.95 35.37 -6.17
N GLU A 325 -7.78 34.59 -6.87
CA GLU A 325 -8.37 33.33 -6.42
C GLU A 325 -9.19 33.45 -5.12
N LYS A 326 -9.48 34.69 -4.69
CA LYS A 326 -10.10 35.06 -3.41
C LYS A 326 -11.51 35.64 -3.56
N ASN A 327 -12.02 35.75 -4.79
CA ASN A 327 -13.35 36.28 -5.00
C ASN A 327 -14.42 35.30 -4.51
N ARG A 328 -15.46 35.81 -3.85
CA ARG A 328 -16.63 35.01 -3.46
C ARG A 328 -17.40 34.54 -4.69
N VAL A 329 -17.54 33.23 -4.86
CA VAL A 329 -18.31 32.57 -5.92
C VAL A 329 -19.33 31.60 -5.33
N ILE A 330 -20.34 31.26 -6.13
CA ILE A 330 -21.32 30.21 -5.81
C ILE A 330 -20.68 28.89 -6.18
N ASP A 331 -20.51 27.99 -5.20
CA ASP A 331 -20.08 26.61 -5.42
C ASP A 331 -21.28 25.67 -5.31
N HIS A 332 -21.36 24.73 -6.24
CA HIS A 332 -22.43 23.75 -6.33
C HIS A 332 -21.88 22.37 -6.69
N ASP A 333 -22.69 21.36 -6.44
CA ASP A 333 -22.40 19.99 -6.79
C ASP A 333 -22.58 19.76 -8.30
N HIS A 334 -21.53 19.38 -9.00
CA HIS A 334 -21.57 19.19 -10.47
C HIS A 334 -22.37 17.96 -10.92
N ILE A 335 -22.75 17.07 -10.01
CA ILE A 335 -23.56 15.89 -10.30
C ILE A 335 -25.02 16.19 -10.00
N THR A 336 -25.31 16.76 -8.83
CA THR A 336 -26.70 16.98 -8.38
C THR A 336 -27.24 18.38 -8.64
N GLY A 337 -26.38 19.32 -9.02
CA GLY A 337 -26.71 20.74 -9.16
C GLY A 337 -26.85 21.49 -7.83
N LYS A 338 -26.85 20.80 -6.68
CA LYS A 338 -27.20 21.40 -5.38
C LYS A 338 -26.16 22.42 -4.91
N PHE A 339 -26.64 23.54 -4.39
CA PHE A 339 -25.80 24.58 -3.80
C PHE A 339 -25.09 24.05 -2.55
N ARG A 340 -23.77 24.16 -2.52
CA ARG A 340 -22.95 23.74 -1.38
C ARG A 340 -22.64 24.91 -0.46
N GLY A 341 -22.25 26.03 -1.05
CA GLY A 341 -21.96 27.24 -0.28
C GLY A 341 -21.22 28.32 -1.06
N PRO A 342 -20.95 29.46 -0.42
CA PRO A 342 -20.07 30.48 -0.96
C PRO A 342 -18.60 30.08 -0.77
N ALA A 343 -17.82 30.09 -1.84
CA ALA A 343 -16.42 29.68 -1.85
C ALA A 343 -15.50 30.78 -2.39
N HIS A 344 -14.20 30.69 -2.14
CA HIS A 344 -13.24 31.45 -2.94
C HIS A 344 -13.10 30.81 -4.32
N SER A 345 -12.95 31.64 -5.36
CA SER A 345 -12.82 31.19 -6.76
C SER A 345 -11.75 30.12 -6.96
N GLY A 346 -10.58 30.25 -6.33
CA GLY A 346 -9.51 29.25 -6.45
C GLY A 346 -9.82 27.91 -5.77
N PHE A 347 -10.54 27.92 -4.64
CA PHE A 347 -10.95 26.67 -4.00
C PHE A 347 -12.08 25.98 -4.75
N ASN A 348 -13.03 26.73 -5.30
CA ASN A 348 -14.08 26.22 -6.17
C ASN A 348 -13.49 25.49 -7.40
N LEU A 349 -12.47 26.08 -8.05
CA LEU A 349 -11.79 25.43 -9.18
C LEU A 349 -11.08 24.13 -8.79
N LYS A 350 -10.53 24.04 -7.57
CA LYS A 350 -9.91 22.81 -7.03
C LYS A 350 -10.93 21.70 -6.72
N LEU A 351 -12.19 22.05 -6.53
CA LEU A 351 -13.31 21.11 -6.35
C LEU A 351 -14.01 20.75 -7.67
N ARG A 352 -13.45 21.16 -8.82
CA ARG A 352 -13.98 20.76 -10.12
C ARG A 352 -13.70 19.27 -10.37
N ILE A 353 -14.75 18.53 -10.70
CA ILE A 353 -14.63 17.19 -11.27
C ILE A 353 -14.12 17.31 -12.70
N ASP A 354 -13.05 16.58 -13.01
CA ASP A 354 -12.46 16.48 -14.33
C ASP A 354 -12.57 15.04 -14.83
N PRO A 355 -13.47 14.75 -15.79
CA PRO A 355 -13.67 13.42 -16.35
C PRO A 355 -12.40 12.81 -16.94
N GLU A 356 -11.46 13.61 -17.44
CA GLU A 356 -10.26 13.11 -18.13
C GLU A 356 -9.17 12.64 -17.14
N THR A 357 -9.24 13.05 -15.88
CA THR A 357 -8.21 12.75 -14.88
C THR A 357 -8.75 12.07 -13.62
N ILE A 358 -10.07 12.05 -13.43
CA ILE A 358 -10.69 11.43 -12.25
C ILE A 358 -10.37 9.93 -12.20
N LYS A 359 -9.91 9.48 -11.04
CA LYS A 359 -9.86 8.05 -10.73
C LYS A 359 -11.19 7.58 -10.14
N ILE A 360 -11.75 6.51 -10.68
CA ILE A 360 -12.93 5.82 -10.16
C ILE A 360 -12.46 4.72 -9.21
N PRO A 361 -12.80 4.83 -7.91
CA PRO A 361 -12.43 3.82 -6.93
C PRO A 361 -13.20 2.51 -7.15
N LEU A 362 -12.47 1.40 -7.21
CA LEU A 362 -12.98 0.03 -7.24
C LEU A 362 -12.51 -0.66 -5.94
N LEU A 363 -13.46 -1.04 -5.11
CA LEU A 363 -13.22 -1.61 -3.78
C LEU A 363 -13.31 -3.13 -3.81
N ILE A 364 -12.36 -3.77 -3.14
CA ILE A 364 -12.34 -5.21 -2.87
C ILE A 364 -12.13 -5.43 -1.37
N CYS A 365 -12.81 -6.42 -0.79
CA CYS A 365 -12.56 -6.81 0.59
C CYS A 365 -11.32 -7.70 0.67
N ASN A 366 -10.26 -7.25 1.34
CA ASN A 366 -8.99 -7.99 1.48
C ASN A 366 -8.24 -8.22 0.15
N GLY A 367 -8.45 -7.36 -0.85
CA GLY A 367 -7.86 -7.57 -2.18
C GLY A 367 -6.33 -7.70 -2.18
N SER A 368 -5.62 -6.99 -1.30
CA SER A 368 -4.15 -7.06 -1.25
C SER A 368 -3.60 -8.38 -0.71
N GLY A 369 -4.42 -9.15 0.02
CA GLY A 369 -4.04 -10.46 0.54
C GLY A 369 -4.38 -11.60 -0.42
N TYR A 370 -5.15 -11.34 -1.48
CA TYR A 370 -5.71 -12.39 -2.33
C TYR A 370 -5.85 -11.92 -3.79
N ASP A 371 -6.92 -11.18 -4.08
CA ASP A 371 -7.38 -10.85 -5.44
C ASP A 371 -6.34 -10.10 -6.28
N PHE A 372 -5.56 -9.21 -5.67
CA PHE A 372 -4.62 -8.36 -6.39
C PHE A 372 -3.54 -9.17 -7.11
N HIS A 373 -3.14 -10.32 -6.56
CA HIS A 373 -2.15 -11.18 -7.20
C HIS A 373 -2.72 -11.82 -8.47
N HIS A 374 -3.92 -12.39 -8.36
CA HIS A 374 -4.65 -13.01 -9.47
C HIS A 374 -4.97 -11.99 -10.57
N LEU A 375 -5.48 -10.82 -10.17
CA LEU A 375 -5.78 -9.72 -11.07
C LEU A 375 -4.52 -9.24 -11.79
N MET A 376 -3.42 -8.97 -11.07
CA MET A 376 -2.22 -8.39 -11.70
C MET A 376 -1.58 -9.34 -12.72
N GLN A 377 -1.57 -10.65 -12.44
CA GLN A 377 -1.01 -11.66 -13.36
C GLN A 377 -1.79 -11.75 -14.67
N GLU A 378 -3.12 -11.62 -14.61
CA GLU A 378 -3.98 -11.77 -15.79
C GLU A 378 -4.27 -10.44 -16.49
N ILE A 379 -4.49 -9.34 -15.76
CA ILE A 379 -4.75 -8.01 -16.31
C ILE A 379 -3.63 -7.61 -17.27
N ALA A 380 -2.36 -7.85 -16.90
CA ALA A 380 -1.21 -7.53 -17.75
C ALA A 380 -1.20 -8.26 -19.11
N LYS A 381 -1.98 -9.33 -19.25
CA LYS A 381 -2.12 -10.10 -20.51
C LYS A 381 -3.32 -9.67 -21.35
N VAL A 382 -4.31 -9.02 -20.74
CA VAL A 382 -5.63 -8.77 -21.36
C VAL A 382 -5.95 -7.30 -21.59
N THR A 383 -5.17 -6.36 -21.02
CA THR A 383 -5.37 -4.93 -21.23
C THR A 383 -4.14 -4.26 -21.81
N ASP A 384 -4.36 -3.35 -22.77
CA ASP A 384 -3.34 -2.42 -23.28
C ASP A 384 -3.24 -1.15 -22.41
N GLU A 385 -4.14 -0.99 -21.44
CA GLU A 385 -4.15 0.15 -20.53
C GLU A 385 -2.91 0.20 -19.64
N LYS A 386 -2.48 1.42 -19.32
CA LYS A 386 -1.32 1.61 -18.45
C LYS A 386 -1.65 1.16 -17.03
N ILE A 387 -0.96 0.11 -16.59
CA ILE A 387 -1.00 -0.38 -15.21
C ILE A 387 0.00 0.40 -14.36
N VAL A 388 -0.46 0.99 -13.26
CA VAL A 388 0.39 1.71 -12.30
C VAL A 388 0.23 1.11 -10.90
N PRO A 389 1.14 0.23 -10.47
CA PRO A 389 1.11 -0.38 -9.15
C PRO A 389 1.79 0.50 -8.09
N ILE A 390 1.33 0.38 -6.85
CA ILE A 390 2.02 0.87 -5.64
C ILE A 390 2.31 -0.35 -4.77
N ALA A 391 3.54 -0.84 -4.82
CA ALA A 391 3.98 -1.98 -4.03
C ALA A 391 4.09 -1.61 -2.53
N ASN A 392 3.71 -2.54 -1.66
CA ASN A 392 3.95 -2.46 -0.22
C ASN A 392 5.32 -3.10 0.13
N ASN A 393 5.57 -4.27 -0.44
CA ASN A 393 6.83 -5.01 -0.37
C ASN A 393 7.02 -5.79 -1.68
N SER A 394 7.97 -6.74 -1.73
CA SER A 394 8.23 -7.54 -2.94
C SER A 394 7.09 -8.47 -3.34
N GLU A 395 6.14 -8.73 -2.44
CA GLU A 395 5.05 -9.69 -2.64
C GLU A 395 3.70 -8.97 -2.74
N GLN A 396 3.43 -8.00 -1.86
CA GLN A 396 2.13 -7.37 -1.71
C GLN A 396 2.04 -5.98 -2.34
N TYR A 397 0.85 -5.65 -2.84
CA TYR A 397 0.52 -4.32 -3.34
C TYR A 397 -0.34 -3.54 -2.33
N ILE A 398 -0.10 -2.25 -2.18
CA ILE A 398 -1.03 -1.34 -1.48
C ILE A 398 -2.27 -1.13 -2.35
N THR A 399 -2.05 -0.90 -3.64
CA THR A 399 -3.07 -0.60 -4.65
C THR A 399 -2.44 -0.70 -6.04
N PHE A 400 -3.27 -0.75 -7.08
CA PHE A 400 -2.85 -0.47 -8.44
C PHE A 400 -3.97 0.26 -9.20
N SER A 401 -3.62 0.86 -10.32
CA SER A 401 -4.61 1.45 -11.24
C SER A 401 -4.43 0.89 -12.65
N VAL A 402 -5.55 0.77 -13.36
CA VAL A 402 -5.62 0.38 -14.77
C VAL A 402 -6.45 1.46 -15.46
N GLY A 403 -5.82 2.26 -16.32
CA GLY A 403 -6.46 3.46 -16.86
C GLY A 403 -6.97 4.37 -15.73
N GLN A 404 -8.26 4.68 -15.69
CA GLN A 404 -8.89 5.50 -14.63
C GLN A 404 -9.48 4.69 -13.46
N LEU A 405 -9.44 3.36 -13.49
CA LEU A 405 -9.88 2.52 -12.37
C LEU A 405 -8.78 2.44 -11.31
N GLN A 406 -9.14 2.64 -10.05
CA GLN A 406 -8.23 2.56 -8.90
C GLN A 406 -8.67 1.43 -7.96
N PHE A 407 -7.90 0.36 -7.90
CA PHE A 407 -8.19 -0.82 -7.09
C PHE A 407 -7.78 -0.60 -5.63
N ILE A 408 -8.75 -0.60 -4.72
CA ILE A 408 -8.57 -0.22 -3.33
C ILE A 408 -9.01 -1.39 -2.44
N ASP A 409 -8.14 -1.79 -1.54
CA ASP A 409 -8.47 -2.80 -0.53
C ASP A 409 -9.14 -2.11 0.68
N SER A 410 -10.38 -2.51 0.96
CA SER A 410 -11.17 -1.95 2.06
C SER A 410 -10.53 -2.15 3.43
N LEU A 411 -9.75 -3.23 3.63
CA LEU A 411 -9.07 -3.50 4.91
C LEU A 411 -7.93 -2.52 5.18
N LYS A 412 -7.39 -1.83 4.15
CA LYS A 412 -6.40 -0.76 4.36
C LYS A 412 -6.99 0.47 5.04
N PHE A 413 -8.32 0.55 5.16
CA PHE A 413 -9.03 1.53 5.99
C PHE A 413 -9.29 1.04 7.41
N SER A 414 -8.73 -0.11 7.81
CA SER A 414 -9.03 -0.78 9.08
C SER A 414 -10.52 -1.14 9.23
N LEU A 415 -11.22 -1.32 8.11
CA LEU A 415 -12.52 -1.97 8.12
C LEU A 415 -12.31 -3.45 8.47
N PRO A 416 -13.23 -4.08 9.23
CA PRO A 416 -13.09 -5.48 9.58
C PRO A 416 -13.48 -6.39 8.40
N GLY A 417 -13.28 -7.71 8.50
CA GLY A 417 -13.77 -8.64 7.48
C GLY A 417 -15.27 -8.54 7.24
N LEU A 418 -15.73 -8.97 6.06
CA LEU A 418 -17.09 -8.72 5.58
C LEU A 418 -18.20 -9.22 6.51
N ALA A 419 -18.03 -10.39 7.14
CA ALA A 419 -18.98 -10.90 8.14
C ALA A 419 -19.18 -9.92 9.30
N LYS A 420 -18.07 -9.34 9.79
CA LYS A 420 -18.12 -8.35 10.86
C LYS A 420 -18.67 -7.01 10.39
N MET A 421 -18.44 -6.62 9.14
CA MET A 421 -19.10 -5.46 8.55
C MET A 421 -20.63 -5.62 8.55
N ALA A 422 -21.13 -6.76 8.10
CA ALA A 422 -22.55 -7.10 8.12
C ALA A 422 -23.14 -7.07 9.54
N GLU A 423 -22.46 -7.71 10.50
CA GLU A 423 -22.87 -7.71 11.92
C GLU A 423 -22.96 -6.28 12.49
N ASN A 424 -21.95 -5.45 12.20
CA ASN A 424 -21.90 -4.06 12.66
C ASN A 424 -23.04 -3.22 12.07
N LEU A 425 -23.36 -3.38 10.78
CA LEU A 425 -24.50 -2.69 10.14
C LEU A 425 -25.84 -3.15 10.74
N ARG A 426 -25.95 -4.45 11.05
CA ARG A 426 -27.12 -5.02 11.72
C ARG A 426 -27.26 -4.58 13.18
N ASP A 427 -26.23 -3.97 13.80
CA ASP A 427 -26.20 -3.56 15.22
C ASP A 427 -26.60 -4.72 16.16
N GLU A 428 -26.11 -5.93 15.87
CA GLU A 428 -26.51 -7.16 16.57
C GLU A 428 -26.10 -7.18 18.06
N LYS A 429 -25.21 -6.28 18.48
CA LYS A 429 -24.74 -6.15 19.87
C LYS A 429 -25.85 -5.86 20.88
N LYS A 430 -27.07 -5.53 20.44
CA LYS A 430 -28.24 -5.26 21.31
C LYS A 430 -29.22 -6.42 21.47
N GLY A 431 -28.96 -7.60 20.90
CA GLY A 431 -29.80 -8.78 21.06
C GLY A 431 -31.24 -8.64 20.51
N GLN A 432 -31.50 -7.60 19.71
CA GLN A 432 -32.79 -7.37 19.06
C GLN A 432 -32.71 -7.74 17.58
N THR A 433 -33.56 -8.68 17.15
CA THR A 433 -33.76 -8.98 15.73
C THR A 433 -34.44 -7.80 15.05
N LYS A 434 -33.76 -7.16 14.10
CA LYS A 434 -34.33 -6.05 13.31
C LYS A 434 -35.40 -6.56 12.35
N THR A 435 -36.48 -5.79 12.18
CA THR A 435 -37.49 -6.05 11.15
C THR A 435 -36.91 -5.82 9.74
N PRO A 436 -37.52 -6.38 8.67
CA PRO A 436 -37.10 -6.11 7.30
C PRO A 436 -36.98 -4.62 6.96
N GLU A 437 -37.89 -3.78 7.46
CA GLU A 437 -37.88 -2.32 7.23
C GLU A 437 -36.70 -1.64 7.94
N GLN A 438 -36.32 -2.12 9.12
CA GLN A 438 -35.14 -1.64 9.84
C GLN A 438 -33.85 -2.09 9.15
N LEU A 439 -33.82 -3.32 8.64
CA LEU A 439 -32.68 -3.83 7.86
C LEU A 439 -32.52 -3.06 6.55
N ALA A 440 -33.60 -2.74 5.85
CA ALA A 440 -33.54 -1.92 4.63
C ALA A 440 -32.92 -0.53 4.87
N LYS A 441 -33.08 0.04 6.07
CA LYS A 441 -32.41 1.30 6.45
C LYS A 441 -30.92 1.13 6.75
N CYS A 442 -30.51 -0.04 7.25
CA CYS A 442 -29.12 -0.37 7.52
C CYS A 442 -28.38 -0.78 6.24
N PHE A 443 -29.10 -1.37 5.28
CA PHE A 443 -28.62 -1.82 3.99
C PHE A 443 -29.41 -1.16 2.84
N PRO A 444 -29.31 0.18 2.70
CA PRO A 444 -30.06 0.93 1.69
C PRO A 444 -29.70 0.58 0.24
N ILE A 445 -28.51 0.04 -0.01
CA ILE A 445 -28.09 -0.42 -1.33
C ILE A 445 -28.67 -1.80 -1.59
N MET A 446 -28.38 -2.76 -0.71
CA MET A 446 -28.82 -4.15 -0.86
C MET A 446 -30.34 -4.28 -0.96
N SER A 447 -31.09 -3.51 -0.16
CA SER A 447 -32.56 -3.57 -0.14
C SER A 447 -33.27 -3.18 -1.43
N LYS A 448 -32.55 -2.57 -2.39
CA LYS A 448 -33.09 -2.31 -3.73
C LYS A 448 -33.09 -3.55 -4.62
N PHE A 449 -32.24 -4.54 -4.31
CA PHE A 449 -32.00 -5.71 -5.16
C PHE A 449 -32.45 -7.03 -4.51
N ILE A 450 -32.99 -6.96 -3.30
CA ILE A 450 -33.42 -8.10 -2.50
C ILE A 450 -34.85 -7.88 -2.02
N SER A 451 -35.66 -8.93 -2.13
CA SER A 451 -37.03 -8.94 -1.63
C SER A 451 -37.07 -8.74 -0.12
N PRO A 452 -38.02 -7.96 0.44
CA PRO A 452 -38.06 -7.65 1.87
C PRO A 452 -38.03 -8.87 2.80
N HIS A 453 -38.72 -9.96 2.45
CA HIS A 453 -38.74 -11.18 3.26
C HIS A 453 -37.38 -11.89 3.36
N LEU A 454 -36.47 -11.66 2.40
CA LEU A 454 -35.12 -12.25 2.39
C LEU A 454 -34.09 -11.37 3.11
N LEU A 455 -34.41 -10.13 3.48
CA LEU A 455 -33.44 -9.22 4.08
C LEU A 455 -32.90 -9.74 5.42
N SER A 456 -33.73 -10.41 6.21
CA SER A 456 -33.30 -11.02 7.48
C SER A 456 -32.24 -12.11 7.28
N LEU A 457 -32.27 -12.78 6.13
CA LEU A 457 -31.40 -13.89 5.77
C LEU A 457 -30.14 -13.40 5.04
N LEU A 458 -30.32 -12.57 4.02
CA LEU A 458 -29.28 -12.18 3.06
C LEU A 458 -28.45 -10.95 3.46
N THR A 459 -28.79 -10.28 4.56
CA THR A 459 -27.93 -9.22 5.15
C THR A 459 -26.79 -9.77 6.01
N ARG A 460 -26.66 -11.09 6.10
CA ARG A 460 -25.56 -11.80 6.76
C ARG A 460 -24.57 -12.29 5.72
N LYS A 461 -23.29 -12.44 6.09
CA LYS A 461 -22.31 -13.09 5.21
C LYS A 461 -22.75 -14.54 4.94
N GLY A 462 -22.70 -14.95 3.68
CA GLY A 462 -23.01 -16.31 3.25
C GLY A 462 -21.92 -17.31 3.65
N ILE A 463 -22.23 -18.60 3.50
CA ILE A 463 -21.26 -19.68 3.75
C ILE A 463 -20.89 -20.30 2.40
N PHE A 464 -19.60 -20.43 2.12
CA PHE A 464 -19.10 -20.89 0.82
C PHE A 464 -18.11 -22.06 0.96
N PRO A 465 -18.26 -23.15 0.19
CA PRO A 465 -17.38 -24.30 0.26
C PRO A 465 -16.17 -24.13 -0.69
N TYR A 466 -15.20 -23.30 -0.30
CA TYR A 466 -14.06 -22.91 -1.15
C TYR A 466 -13.28 -24.12 -1.70
N GLN A 467 -12.87 -25.05 -0.84
CA GLN A 467 -12.03 -26.20 -1.25
C GLN A 467 -12.78 -27.22 -2.12
N TRP A 468 -14.10 -27.30 -2.01
CA TRP A 468 -14.89 -28.22 -2.83
C TRP A 468 -15.08 -27.71 -4.26
N LEU A 469 -14.95 -26.40 -4.47
CA LEU A 469 -15.04 -25.77 -5.79
C LEU A 469 -13.74 -25.99 -6.58
N THR A 470 -13.51 -27.22 -7.04
CA THR A 470 -12.32 -27.57 -7.83
C THR A 470 -12.53 -27.48 -9.34
N SER A 471 -13.78 -27.38 -9.80
CA SER A 471 -14.10 -27.25 -11.22
C SER A 471 -15.40 -26.50 -11.49
N LYS A 472 -15.51 -25.84 -12.65
CA LYS A 472 -16.74 -25.15 -13.08
C LYS A 472 -17.95 -26.08 -13.21
N ASN A 473 -17.74 -27.38 -13.40
CA ASN A 473 -18.84 -28.35 -13.47
C ASN A 473 -19.61 -28.45 -12.15
N LYS A 474 -18.98 -28.12 -11.01
CA LYS A 474 -19.63 -28.08 -9.69
C LYS A 474 -20.80 -27.09 -9.62
N PHE A 475 -20.81 -26.04 -10.44
CA PHE A 475 -21.95 -25.12 -10.53
C PHE A 475 -23.23 -25.78 -11.05
N LYS A 476 -23.13 -26.91 -11.76
CA LYS A 476 -24.28 -27.65 -12.30
C LYS A 476 -24.90 -28.62 -11.29
N GLU A 477 -24.26 -28.82 -10.13
CA GLU A 477 -24.75 -29.72 -9.08
C GLU A 477 -26.09 -29.22 -8.54
N THR A 478 -27.04 -30.13 -8.33
CA THR A 478 -28.42 -29.80 -7.93
C THR A 478 -28.63 -29.80 -6.41
N GLN A 479 -27.55 -29.89 -5.64
CA GLN A 479 -27.57 -29.90 -4.18
C GLN A 479 -26.31 -29.25 -3.62
N LEU A 480 -26.40 -28.76 -2.38
CA LEU A 480 -25.22 -28.34 -1.62
C LEU A 480 -24.32 -29.55 -1.33
N PRO A 481 -22.98 -29.34 -1.25
CA PRO A 481 -22.09 -30.40 -0.83
C PRO A 481 -22.39 -30.88 0.59
N PRO A 482 -21.99 -32.11 0.95
CA PRO A 482 -22.01 -32.56 2.35
C PRO A 482 -21.22 -31.62 3.26
N ARG A 483 -21.58 -31.53 4.55
CA ARG A 483 -20.89 -30.66 5.53
C ARG A 483 -19.38 -30.91 5.63
N LYS A 484 -18.93 -32.15 5.44
CA LYS A 484 -17.50 -32.54 5.41
C LYS A 484 -16.72 -31.94 4.23
N ASP A 485 -17.42 -31.50 3.19
CA ASP A 485 -16.82 -30.94 1.98
C ASP A 485 -16.97 -29.40 1.98
N PHE A 486 -17.60 -28.80 3.00
CA PHE A 486 -17.60 -27.36 3.23
C PHE A 486 -16.26 -26.89 3.82
N ASN A 487 -15.14 -27.39 3.30
CA ASN A 487 -13.84 -27.15 3.91
C ASN A 487 -13.30 -25.74 3.72
N SER A 488 -12.85 -25.13 4.82
CA SER A 488 -12.10 -23.88 4.82
C SER A 488 -10.91 -23.96 5.79
N ASP A 489 -9.69 -24.06 5.26
CA ASP A 489 -8.46 -23.96 6.06
C ASP A 489 -8.16 -22.52 6.52
N LEU A 490 -8.94 -21.54 6.04
CA LEU A 490 -8.73 -20.11 6.29
C LEU A 490 -8.79 -19.73 7.78
N ASP A 491 -9.64 -20.40 8.57
CA ASP A 491 -9.83 -20.09 9.99
C ASP A 491 -9.11 -21.08 10.92
N GLY A 492 -8.66 -22.23 10.40
CA GLY A 492 -8.01 -23.30 11.18
C GLY A 492 -8.87 -23.85 12.33
N VAL A 493 -10.19 -23.64 12.29
CA VAL A 493 -11.12 -24.08 13.34
C VAL A 493 -11.80 -25.38 12.90
N ASN A 494 -11.54 -26.45 13.65
CA ASN A 494 -12.20 -27.74 13.43
C ASN A 494 -13.26 -28.00 14.52
N TYR A 495 -14.36 -28.65 14.13
CA TYR A 495 -15.54 -29.00 14.91
C TYR A 495 -15.75 -30.51 14.89
N CYS A 496 -16.16 -31.07 16.03
CA CYS A 496 -16.54 -32.47 16.10
C CYS A 496 -17.99 -32.69 15.64
N GLU A 497 -18.36 -33.96 15.45
CA GLU A 497 -19.74 -34.36 15.14
C GLU A 497 -20.75 -33.86 16.18
N GLN A 498 -20.40 -33.85 17.46
CA GLN A 498 -21.30 -33.34 18.52
C GLN A 498 -21.34 -31.81 18.63
N GLY A 499 -20.63 -31.07 17.77
CA GLY A 499 -20.69 -29.60 17.73
C GLY A 499 -20.09 -28.92 18.96
N CYS A 500 -19.11 -29.53 19.63
CA CYS A 500 -18.45 -28.94 20.78
C CYS A 500 -17.64 -27.69 20.36
N GLU A 501 -17.87 -26.56 21.04
CA GLU A 501 -17.15 -25.29 20.80
C GLU A 501 -15.82 -25.21 21.61
N SER A 502 -15.51 -26.20 22.45
CA SER A 502 -14.30 -26.23 23.26
C SER A 502 -13.04 -26.60 22.46
N LYS A 503 -11.94 -25.86 22.69
CA LYS A 503 -10.63 -26.22 22.13
C LYS A 503 -10.14 -27.58 22.63
N GLU A 504 -10.51 -27.97 23.85
CA GLU A 504 -10.13 -29.22 24.53
C GLU A 504 -11.19 -30.33 24.39
N CYS A 505 -11.88 -30.38 23.25
CA CYS A 505 -12.83 -31.46 22.98
C CYS A 505 -12.10 -32.79 22.71
N GLU A 506 -12.50 -33.86 23.41
CA GLU A 506 -11.94 -35.21 23.24
C GLU A 506 -12.40 -35.91 21.95
N HIS A 507 -13.45 -35.41 21.31
CA HIS A 507 -13.97 -35.94 20.05
C HIS A 507 -13.12 -35.54 18.85
N GLU A 508 -13.05 -36.43 17.85
CA GLU A 508 -12.37 -36.17 16.59
C GLU A 508 -13.02 -34.97 15.86
N LYS A 509 -12.19 -34.00 15.48
CA LYS A 509 -12.64 -32.76 14.84
C LYS A 509 -12.46 -32.89 13.33
N ILE A 510 -13.56 -33.23 12.65
CA ILE A 510 -13.57 -33.62 11.24
C ILE A 510 -14.10 -32.48 10.35
N TYR A 511 -14.87 -31.54 10.90
CA TYR A 511 -15.52 -30.48 10.13
C TYR A 511 -14.86 -29.12 10.33
N THR A 512 -14.81 -28.30 9.32
CA THR A 512 -14.27 -26.93 9.38
C THR A 512 -15.36 -25.85 9.53
N ILE A 513 -16.64 -26.26 9.45
CA ILE A 513 -17.80 -25.39 9.68
C ILE A 513 -18.72 -25.93 10.77
N THR A 514 -19.43 -25.03 11.45
CA THR A 514 -20.43 -25.42 12.46
C THR A 514 -21.68 -26.02 11.81
N GLN A 515 -22.44 -26.82 12.59
CA GLN A 515 -23.75 -27.29 12.11
C GLN A 515 -24.70 -26.12 11.84
N LYS A 516 -24.65 -25.06 12.66
CA LYS A 516 -25.48 -23.86 12.49
C LYS A 516 -25.24 -23.15 11.16
N ASP A 517 -23.97 -23.05 10.74
CA ASP A 517 -23.60 -22.43 9.47
C ASP A 517 -24.01 -23.29 8.27
N TYR A 518 -23.88 -24.62 8.40
CA TYR A 518 -24.37 -25.54 7.37
C TYR A 518 -25.90 -25.47 7.21
N ASP A 519 -26.64 -25.49 8.33
CA ASP A 519 -28.11 -25.34 8.32
C ASP A 519 -28.54 -23.99 7.75
N PHE A 520 -27.75 -22.94 8.02
CA PHE A 520 -27.96 -21.61 7.43
C PHE A 520 -27.78 -21.62 5.91
N ALA A 521 -26.74 -22.28 5.38
CA ALA A 521 -26.54 -22.43 3.93
C ALA A 521 -27.73 -23.14 3.26
N HIS A 522 -28.24 -24.22 3.88
CA HIS A 522 -29.44 -24.92 3.42
C HIS A 522 -30.71 -24.05 3.49
N THR A 523 -30.83 -23.22 4.52
CA THR A 523 -31.92 -22.26 4.64
C THR A 523 -31.87 -21.24 3.50
N VAL A 524 -30.69 -20.67 3.21
CA VAL A 524 -30.49 -19.78 2.06
C VAL A 524 -30.90 -20.48 0.76
N TRP A 525 -30.34 -21.65 0.48
CA TRP A 525 -30.67 -22.44 -0.72
C TRP A 525 -32.18 -22.61 -0.93
N LYS A 526 -32.89 -23.00 0.15
CA LYS A 526 -34.33 -23.24 0.11
C LYS A 526 -35.14 -21.96 -0.08
N GLU A 527 -34.88 -20.93 0.74
CA GLU A 527 -35.66 -19.68 0.74
C GLU A 527 -35.43 -18.86 -0.55
N THR A 528 -34.26 -19.00 -1.18
CA THR A 528 -33.99 -18.38 -2.48
C THR A 528 -34.34 -19.27 -3.67
N ALA A 529 -34.92 -20.45 -3.42
CA ALA A 529 -35.34 -21.43 -4.43
C ALA A 529 -34.23 -21.82 -5.44
N CYS A 530 -33.00 -22.01 -4.96
CA CYS A 530 -31.88 -22.45 -5.78
C CYS A 530 -32.15 -23.83 -6.38
N LYS A 531 -31.87 -24.00 -7.67
CA LYS A 531 -31.94 -25.29 -8.36
C LYS A 531 -30.57 -25.92 -8.54
N THR A 532 -29.54 -25.08 -8.70
CA THR A 532 -28.15 -25.50 -8.86
C THR A 532 -27.24 -24.76 -7.90
N PHE A 533 -26.03 -25.31 -7.70
CA PHE A 533 -24.99 -24.62 -6.93
C PHE A 533 -24.57 -23.30 -7.58
N GLY A 534 -24.68 -23.20 -8.91
CA GLY A 534 -24.54 -21.94 -9.63
C GLY A 534 -25.50 -20.86 -9.14
N ASP A 535 -26.77 -21.20 -8.92
CA ASP A 535 -27.77 -20.24 -8.39
C ASP A 535 -27.39 -19.77 -6.97
N TYR A 536 -26.96 -20.71 -6.11
CA TYR A 536 -26.50 -20.40 -4.75
C TYR A 536 -25.25 -19.51 -4.76
N HIS A 537 -24.29 -19.82 -5.64
CA HIS A 537 -23.08 -19.05 -5.83
C HIS A 537 -23.36 -17.62 -6.31
N ASP A 538 -24.24 -17.45 -7.31
CA ASP A 538 -24.58 -16.13 -7.83
C ASP A 538 -25.22 -15.24 -6.75
N ILE A 539 -26.01 -15.84 -5.86
CA ILE A 539 -26.57 -15.15 -4.69
C ILE A 539 -25.48 -14.81 -3.68
N TYR A 540 -24.62 -15.77 -3.34
CA TYR A 540 -23.50 -15.58 -2.43
C TYR A 540 -22.63 -14.39 -2.87
N LEU A 541 -22.15 -14.42 -4.11
CA LEU A 541 -21.25 -13.40 -4.65
C LEU A 541 -21.95 -12.03 -4.75
N LYS A 542 -23.23 -12.03 -5.14
CA LYS A 542 -24.05 -10.81 -5.11
C LYS A 542 -24.19 -10.24 -3.69
N MET A 543 -24.26 -11.08 -2.65
CA MET A 543 -24.34 -10.59 -1.27
C MET A 543 -23.03 -9.94 -0.87
N ASP A 544 -21.90 -10.57 -1.21
CA ASP A 544 -20.61 -10.08 -0.74
C ASP A 544 -20.30 -8.67 -1.30
N VAL A 545 -20.59 -8.44 -2.59
CA VAL A 545 -20.42 -7.11 -3.21
C VAL A 545 -21.40 -6.05 -2.67
N LEU A 546 -22.63 -6.45 -2.30
CA LEU A 546 -23.64 -5.54 -1.77
C LEU A 546 -23.41 -5.19 -0.29
N ILE A 547 -22.93 -6.14 0.52
CA ILE A 547 -22.55 -5.89 1.92
C ILE A 547 -21.38 -4.91 1.94
N LEU A 548 -20.37 -5.12 1.10
CA LEU A 548 -19.21 -4.22 1.01
C LEU A 548 -19.65 -2.81 0.62
N ALA A 549 -20.61 -2.70 -0.29
CA ALA A 549 -21.17 -1.42 -0.72
C ALA A 549 -21.84 -0.65 0.42
N ASP A 550 -22.77 -1.30 1.13
CA ASP A 550 -23.47 -0.66 2.25
C ASP A 550 -22.50 -0.32 3.39
N ALA A 551 -21.53 -1.19 3.67
CA ALA A 551 -20.52 -0.95 4.69
C ALA A 551 -19.62 0.25 4.35
N PHE A 552 -19.11 0.31 3.12
CA PHE A 552 -18.26 1.41 2.71
C PHE A 552 -19.04 2.72 2.58
N GLU A 553 -20.29 2.70 2.11
CA GLU A 553 -21.14 3.89 2.07
C GLU A 553 -21.48 4.41 3.48
N ALA A 554 -21.68 3.52 4.46
CA ALA A 554 -21.81 3.91 5.86
C ALA A 554 -20.52 4.55 6.38
N PHE A 555 -19.35 4.00 6.03
CA PHE A 555 -18.05 4.58 6.36
C PHE A 555 -17.84 5.96 5.72
N ARG A 556 -18.21 6.13 4.44
CA ARG A 556 -18.18 7.42 3.74
C ARG A 556 -19.01 8.48 4.45
N LYS A 557 -20.26 8.15 4.82
CA LYS A 557 -21.15 9.04 5.58
C LYS A 557 -20.55 9.41 6.94
N ALA A 558 -20.00 8.45 7.68
CA ALA A 558 -19.39 8.69 8.97
C ALA A 558 -18.17 9.61 8.87
N SER A 559 -17.24 9.32 7.95
CA SER A 559 -16.05 10.15 7.69
C SER A 559 -16.42 11.54 7.23
N TYR A 560 -17.37 11.67 6.31
CA TYR A 560 -17.82 12.97 5.80
C TYR A 560 -18.54 13.79 6.88
N SER A 561 -19.28 13.14 7.78
CA SER A 561 -19.88 13.79 8.94
C SER A 561 -18.81 14.35 9.89
N ALA A 562 -17.81 13.53 10.25
CA ALA A 562 -16.77 13.87 11.22
C ALA A 562 -15.72 14.86 10.67
N PHE A 563 -15.24 14.65 9.45
CA PHE A 563 -14.07 15.36 8.90
C PHE A 563 -14.36 16.14 7.61
N LYS A 564 -15.56 15.99 7.02
CA LYS A 564 -15.90 16.52 5.68
C LYS A 564 -14.87 16.06 4.63
N LEU A 565 -14.43 14.81 4.74
CA LEU A 565 -13.52 14.14 3.82
C LEU A 565 -14.17 12.82 3.41
N ASP A 566 -14.15 12.54 2.11
CA ASP A 566 -14.67 11.27 1.59
C ASP A 566 -13.52 10.25 1.51
N PRO A 567 -13.61 9.10 2.23
CA PRO A 567 -12.58 8.07 2.21
C PRO A 567 -12.35 7.48 0.81
N ALA A 568 -13.32 7.58 -0.10
CA ALA A 568 -13.17 7.12 -1.49
C ALA A 568 -12.12 7.91 -2.30
N ASN A 569 -11.59 9.02 -1.76
CA ASN A 569 -10.46 9.75 -2.36
C ASN A 569 -9.09 9.28 -1.86
N TYR A 570 -9.03 8.29 -0.97
CA TYR A 570 -7.81 7.82 -0.33
C TYR A 570 -7.56 6.35 -0.66
N LEU A 571 -6.35 5.89 -0.39
CA LEU A 571 -5.96 4.49 -0.54
C LEU A 571 -6.00 3.73 0.79
N THR A 572 -5.75 4.44 1.90
CA THR A 572 -5.55 3.84 3.23
C THR A 572 -6.03 4.77 4.34
N ALA A 573 -6.31 4.20 5.53
CA ALA A 573 -6.67 4.94 6.73
C ALA A 573 -5.60 5.97 7.16
N PRO A 574 -4.28 5.68 7.14
CA PRO A 574 -3.27 6.69 7.46
C PRO A 574 -3.34 7.94 6.57
N GLY A 575 -3.62 7.79 5.27
CA GLY A 575 -3.78 8.93 4.36
C GLY A 575 -4.98 9.80 4.73
N LEU A 576 -6.12 9.17 5.03
CA LEU A 576 -7.33 9.85 5.50
C LEU A 576 -7.09 10.56 6.85
N ALA A 577 -6.47 9.86 7.80
CA ALA A 577 -6.20 10.36 9.14
C ALA A 577 -5.23 11.55 9.12
N TRP A 578 -4.20 11.51 8.25
CA TRP A 578 -3.28 12.61 8.06
C TRP A 578 -3.98 13.87 7.57
N ASP A 579 -4.79 13.75 6.52
CA ASP A 579 -5.54 14.88 5.96
C ASP A 579 -6.62 15.38 6.94
N ALA A 580 -7.27 14.48 7.69
CA ALA A 580 -8.19 14.85 8.76
C ALA A 580 -7.48 15.63 9.88
N CYS A 581 -6.29 15.18 10.30
CA CYS A 581 -5.47 15.86 11.30
C CYS A 581 -5.10 17.28 10.84
N MET A 582 -4.59 17.42 9.61
CA MET A 582 -4.23 18.72 9.03
C MET A 582 -5.43 19.67 8.94
N LYS A 583 -6.61 19.13 8.63
CA LYS A 583 -7.85 19.91 8.54
C LYS A 583 -8.38 20.36 9.89
N VAL A 584 -8.39 19.46 10.87
CA VAL A 584 -8.92 19.74 12.22
C VAL A 584 -7.99 20.68 12.98
N THR A 585 -6.68 20.43 12.94
CA THR A 585 -5.70 21.23 13.70
C THR A 585 -5.34 22.54 13.02
N LYS A 586 -5.42 22.61 11.68
CA LYS A 586 -4.96 23.73 10.84
C LYS A 586 -3.50 24.13 11.10
N VAL A 587 -2.71 23.23 11.69
CA VAL A 587 -1.30 23.47 12.00
C VAL A 587 -0.50 23.53 10.71
N LYS A 588 0.39 24.52 10.62
CA LYS A 588 1.43 24.57 9.60
C LYS A 588 2.60 23.71 10.07
N LEU A 589 2.73 22.53 9.48
CA LEU A 589 3.75 21.56 9.88
C LEU A 589 5.02 21.77 9.06
N GLU A 590 6.11 22.07 9.74
CA GLU A 590 7.44 22.26 9.16
C GLU A 590 8.21 20.93 9.19
N LEU A 591 8.80 20.56 8.06
CA LEU A 591 9.65 19.39 7.89
C LEU A 591 11.12 19.80 8.00
N PHE A 592 12.01 18.83 8.27
CA PHE A 592 13.44 19.07 8.14
C PHE A 592 13.80 19.41 6.70
N ASN A 593 14.64 20.42 6.49
CA ASN A 593 15.14 20.79 5.18
C ASN A 593 16.46 20.07 4.83
N GLU A 594 16.96 20.28 3.62
CA GLU A 594 18.20 19.65 3.11
C GLU A 594 19.46 19.93 3.96
N HIS A 595 19.47 20.99 4.77
CA HIS A 595 20.56 21.32 5.70
C HIS A 595 20.40 20.67 7.08
N GLN A 596 19.29 19.95 7.34
CA GLN A 596 18.93 19.37 8.64
C GLN A 596 18.87 17.83 8.62
N GLY A 597 19.68 17.21 7.76
CA GLY A 597 19.76 15.74 7.66
C GLY A 597 20.22 15.05 8.94
N ASP A 598 21.12 15.69 9.69
CA ASP A 598 21.59 15.24 11.00
C ASP A 598 20.47 15.16 12.04
N MET A 599 19.57 16.16 12.07
CA MET A 599 18.39 16.15 12.94
C MET A 599 17.42 15.03 12.55
N HIS A 600 17.17 14.85 11.25
CA HIS A 600 16.34 13.76 10.76
C HIS A 600 16.88 12.40 11.23
N ASP A 601 18.20 12.19 11.12
CA ASP A 601 18.87 10.95 11.50
C ASP A 601 18.84 10.74 13.02
N PHE A 602 19.05 11.82 13.81
CA PHE A 602 18.89 11.78 15.25
C PHE A 602 17.50 11.32 15.67
N PHE A 603 16.44 11.94 15.12
CA PHE A 603 15.06 11.55 15.44
C PHE A 603 14.75 10.13 14.97
N THR A 604 15.25 9.73 13.80
CA THR A 604 15.03 8.38 13.26
C THR A 604 15.74 7.31 14.11
N ALA A 605 16.97 7.58 14.56
CA ALA A 605 17.70 6.71 15.48
C ALA A 605 17.01 6.57 16.85
N MET A 606 16.19 7.55 17.24
CA MET A 606 15.44 7.55 18.50
C MET A 606 14.05 6.88 18.40
N LYS A 607 13.55 6.59 17.20
CA LYS A 607 12.26 5.89 17.03
C LYS A 607 12.33 4.50 17.65
N ARG A 608 11.32 4.14 18.44
CA ARG A 608 11.13 2.81 19.03
C ARG A 608 9.70 2.36 18.76
N GLY A 609 9.50 1.05 18.58
CA GLY A 609 8.18 0.45 18.50
C GLY A 609 7.51 0.30 19.87
N GLY A 610 6.39 -0.42 19.91
CA GLY A 610 5.75 -0.80 21.16
C GLY A 610 6.67 -1.66 22.04
N MET A 611 6.56 -1.52 23.35
CA MET A 611 7.32 -2.35 24.29
C MET A 611 6.74 -3.78 24.32
N SER A 612 7.47 -4.73 23.74
CA SER A 612 7.14 -6.16 23.83
C SER A 612 7.97 -6.80 24.92
N LEU A 613 7.32 -7.32 25.96
CA LEU A 613 7.99 -7.96 27.10
C LEU A 613 7.44 -9.37 27.32
N ALA A 614 8.25 -10.38 27.04
CA ALA A 614 8.00 -11.76 27.45
C ALA A 614 8.62 -11.99 28.84
N ARG A 615 7.82 -11.86 29.91
CA ARG A 615 8.29 -12.16 31.27
C ARG A 615 8.35 -13.67 31.47
N ARG A 616 9.45 -14.18 32.02
CA ARG A 616 9.45 -15.50 32.67
C ARG A 616 8.55 -15.44 33.90
N ARG A 617 7.51 -16.27 33.97
CA ARG A 617 6.73 -16.44 35.20
C ARG A 617 7.62 -17.13 36.22
N ILE A 618 7.88 -16.48 37.35
CA ILE A 618 8.49 -17.11 38.51
C ILE A 618 7.34 -17.55 39.42
N ALA A 619 7.09 -18.84 39.51
CA ALA A 619 6.27 -19.42 40.56
C ALA A 619 7.21 -19.80 41.71
N ARG A 620 7.00 -19.25 42.90
CA ARG A 620 7.59 -19.75 44.13
C ARG A 620 6.47 -20.34 44.97
N ALA A 621 6.65 -21.56 45.46
CA ALA A 621 5.74 -22.13 46.44
C ALA A 621 5.69 -21.19 47.67
N ASN A 622 4.50 -20.89 48.18
CA ASN A 622 4.35 -20.08 49.40
C ASN A 622 4.47 -20.93 50.69
N ILE A 623 4.88 -22.19 50.55
CA ILE A 623 5.05 -23.14 51.66
C ILE A 623 6.56 -23.22 51.97
N PRO A 624 6.99 -22.86 53.20
CA PRO A 624 8.38 -23.02 53.61
C PRO A 624 8.82 -24.49 53.50
N GLY A 625 9.83 -24.77 52.66
CA GLY A 625 10.44 -26.10 52.53
C GLY A 625 10.02 -26.94 51.31
N LEU A 626 9.11 -26.45 50.45
CA LEU A 626 8.88 -27.05 49.14
C LEU A 626 9.71 -26.32 48.08
N GLU A 627 10.75 -27.00 47.57
CA GLU A 627 11.44 -26.56 46.35
C GLU A 627 10.48 -26.69 45.16
N GLY A 628 10.40 -25.62 44.35
CA GLY A 628 9.49 -25.50 43.20
C GLY A 628 10.21 -25.43 41.88
#